data_AF-A0A0E3U6L2-F1
#
_entry.id   AF-A0A0E3U6L2-F1
#
_cell.length_a   1.000
_cell.length_b   1.000
_cell.length_c   1.000
_cell.angle_alpha   90.00
_cell.angle_beta   90.00
_cell.angle_gamma   90.00
#
_symmetry.space_group_name_H-M   'P 1'
#
loop_
_entity.id
_entity.type
_entity.pdbx_description
1 polymer ?
#
loop_
_entity_poly.entity_id
_entity_poly.type
_entity_poly.pdbx_seq_one_letter_code
_entity_poly.pdbx_strand_id
1 'polypeptide(L)'
;MTEYARRIEGHPNTGHVVGWSDGAIQGIDLAIRYPDRVGKIVAFGVNTIKSKVLILDGEHDEGIKLEHNIYMAHTIPGAQLMILPGVSHFAFIQDPTMFNFAITHFLDH
;
A
#
# COMPACT_ATOMS: atom_id res chain seq x y z
N MET A 1 -5.99 16.54 -3.44
CA MET A 1 -4.82 16.04 -4.19
C MET A 1 -4.13 17.24 -4.83
N THR A 2 -3.14 17.81 -4.16
CA THR A 2 -2.24 18.80 -4.78
C THR A 2 -0.84 18.31 -4.52
N GLU A 3 -0.26 17.64 -5.52
CA GLU A 3 1.13 17.23 -5.54
C GLU A 3 1.87 18.23 -6.44
N TYR A 4 2.96 18.81 -5.92
CA TYR A 4 3.79 19.72 -6.70
C TYR A 4 5.15 19.06 -6.92
N ALA A 5 5.43 18.70 -8.16
CA ALA A 5 6.71 18.19 -8.59
C ALA A 5 7.46 19.26 -9.38
N ARG A 6 8.70 19.58 -8.97
CA ARG A 6 9.57 20.51 -9.70
C ARG A 6 10.82 19.79 -10.19
N ARG A 7 11.11 19.92 -11.49
CA ARG A 7 12.35 19.40 -12.10
C ARG A 7 13.58 20.12 -11.56
N ILE A 8 14.68 19.37 -11.43
CA ILE A 8 15.98 19.93 -11.07
C ILE A 8 16.70 20.36 -12.35
N GLU A 9 17.15 21.60 -12.37
CA GLU A 9 17.92 22.15 -13.50
C GLU A 9 19.23 21.36 -13.67
N GLY A 10 19.56 20.98 -14.90
CA GLY A 10 20.71 20.12 -15.20
C GLY A 10 20.48 18.62 -14.97
N HIS A 11 19.38 18.22 -14.32
CA HIS A 11 19.02 16.81 -14.08
C HIS A 11 17.57 16.54 -14.52
N PRO A 12 17.30 16.43 -15.83
CA PRO A 12 15.94 16.41 -16.37
C PRO A 12 15.12 15.17 -15.98
N ASN A 13 15.75 14.14 -15.41
CA ASN A 13 15.06 12.94 -14.93
C ASN A 13 14.88 12.94 -13.40
N THR A 14 15.24 14.03 -12.72
CA THR A 14 15.19 14.17 -11.27
C THR A 14 14.25 15.32 -10.87
N GLY A 15 13.44 15.11 -9.85
CA GLY A 15 12.49 16.10 -9.33
C GLY A 15 12.50 16.21 -7.80
N HIS A 16 11.96 17.32 -7.31
CA HIS A 16 11.59 17.50 -5.90
C HIS A 16 10.10 17.21 -5.73
N VAL A 17 9.74 16.63 -4.58
CA VAL A 17 8.35 16.26 -4.26
C VAL A 17 7.87 17.06 -3.06
N VAL A 18 6.67 17.63 -3.15
CA VAL A 18 5.94 18.21 -2.01
C VAL A 18 4.63 17.45 -1.87
N GLY A 19 4.47 16.76 -0.74
CA GLY A 19 3.34 15.90 -0.46
C GLY A 19 2.59 16.29 0.81
N TRP A 20 1.26 16.19 0.76
CA TRP A 20 0.38 16.33 1.92
C TRP A 20 -0.48 15.07 2.09
N SER A 21 -0.63 14.60 3.34
CA SER A 21 -1.44 13.43 3.69
C SER A 21 -0.96 12.18 2.94
N ASP A 22 -1.82 11.54 2.15
CA ASP A 22 -1.44 10.40 1.29
C ASP A 22 -0.32 10.74 0.30
N GLY A 23 -0.35 11.94 -0.29
CA GLY A 23 0.72 12.39 -1.18
C GLY A 23 2.08 12.52 -0.48
N ALA A 24 2.10 12.70 0.85
CA ALA A 24 3.34 12.69 1.62
C ALA A 24 3.92 11.27 1.77
N ILE A 25 3.06 10.25 1.91
CA ILE A 25 3.45 8.84 1.98
C ILE A 25 3.96 8.39 0.61
N GLN A 26 3.23 8.68 -0.46
CA GLN A 26 3.66 8.37 -1.83
C GLN A 26 4.98 9.06 -2.20
N GLY A 27 5.16 10.32 -1.80
CA GLY A 27 6.41 11.04 -2.01
C GLY A 27 7.61 10.38 -1.33
N ILE A 28 7.42 9.84 -0.12
CA ILE A 28 8.45 9.07 0.60
C ILE A 28 8.72 7.72 -0.08
N ASP A 29 7.67 6.96 -0.45
CA ASP A 29 7.82 5.68 -1.16
C ASP A 29 8.57 5.87 -2.50
N LEU A 30 8.24 6.94 -3.24
CA LEU A 30 8.90 7.27 -4.50
C LEU A 30 10.41 7.52 -4.30
N ALA A 31 10.80 8.21 -3.23
CA ALA A 31 12.23 8.44 -2.94
C ALA A 31 12.96 7.19 -2.47
N ILE A 32 12.28 6.28 -1.75
CA ILE A 32 12.85 4.98 -1.36
C ILE A 32 13.08 4.12 -2.61
N ARG A 33 12.11 4.05 -3.52
CA ARG A 33 12.18 3.20 -4.72
C ARG A 33 13.02 3.79 -5.86
N TYR A 34 13.07 5.11 -5.97
CA TYR A 34 13.77 5.81 -7.06
C TYR A 34 14.68 6.92 -6.53
N PRO A 35 15.69 6.59 -5.70
CA PRO A 35 16.55 7.58 -5.06
C PRO A 35 17.29 8.48 -6.07
N ASP A 36 17.60 7.97 -7.27
CA ASP A 36 18.25 8.77 -8.33
C ASP A 36 17.30 9.75 -9.05
N ARG A 37 15.98 9.61 -8.84
CA ARG A 37 14.93 10.42 -9.49
C ARG A 37 14.28 11.41 -8.53
N VAL A 38 14.47 11.27 -7.22
CA VAL A 38 13.89 12.17 -6.22
C VAL A 38 15.02 12.87 -5.45
N GLY A 39 15.18 14.18 -5.67
CA GLY A 39 16.28 14.94 -5.06
C GLY A 39 16.01 15.42 -3.63
N LYS A 40 14.81 15.93 -3.35
CA LYS A 40 14.40 16.45 -2.02
C LYS A 40 12.88 16.26 -1.86
N ILE A 41 12.46 16.03 -0.62
CA ILE A 41 11.04 15.84 -0.26
C ILE A 41 10.66 16.83 0.83
N VAL A 42 9.47 17.43 0.71
CA VAL A 42 8.75 18.06 1.81
C VAL A 42 7.48 17.27 2.06
N ALA A 43 7.36 16.70 3.25
CA ALA A 43 6.22 15.86 3.66
C ALA A 43 5.48 16.52 4.83
N PHE A 44 4.16 16.71 4.68
CA PHE A 44 3.31 17.31 5.72
C PHE A 44 2.04 16.49 5.95
N GLY A 45 1.61 16.36 7.21
CA GLY A 45 0.40 15.60 7.55
C GLY A 45 0.48 14.12 7.23
N VAL A 46 1.68 13.52 7.28
CA VAL A 46 1.89 12.10 7.02
C VAL A 46 0.99 11.27 7.94
N ASN A 47 0.13 10.44 7.36
CA ASN A 47 -0.65 9.50 8.16
C ASN A 47 0.26 8.35 8.57
N THR A 48 0.48 8.21 9.87
CA THR A 48 1.13 7.01 10.42
C THR A 48 0.03 6.02 10.75
N ILE A 49 0.02 4.89 10.05
CA ILE A 49 -0.82 3.76 10.41
C ILE A 49 -0.14 3.12 11.64
N LYS A 50 -0.72 3.35 12.82
CA LYS A 50 -0.23 2.76 14.09
C LYS A 50 -0.91 1.44 14.43
N SER A 51 -2.11 1.22 13.91
CA SER A 51 -2.84 -0.03 14.06
C SER A 51 -2.21 -1.11 13.17
N LYS A 52 -2.31 -2.38 13.57
CA LYS A 52 -2.00 -3.48 12.66
C LYS A 52 -2.97 -3.46 11.48
N VAL A 53 -2.50 -3.86 10.30
CA VAL A 53 -3.32 -3.97 9.09
C VAL A 53 -3.18 -5.38 8.52
N LEU A 54 -4.31 -5.98 8.14
CA LEU A 54 -4.37 -7.20 7.35
C LEU A 54 -4.96 -6.86 5.99
N ILE A 55 -4.26 -7.22 4.93
CA ILE A 55 -4.79 -7.33 3.57
C ILE A 55 -5.19 -8.79 3.39
N LEU A 56 -6.50 -9.04 3.25
CA LEU A 56 -7.09 -10.37 3.12
C LEU A 56 -7.86 -10.44 1.81
N ASP A 57 -7.54 -11.42 0.96
CA ASP A 57 -8.22 -11.59 -0.32
C ASP A 57 -8.25 -13.07 -0.77
N GLY A 58 -9.09 -13.41 -1.75
CA GLY A 58 -9.15 -14.73 -2.36
C GLY A 58 -8.11 -14.92 -3.47
N GLU A 59 -7.55 -16.13 -3.60
CA GLU A 59 -6.57 -16.50 -4.63
C GLU A 59 -7.09 -16.29 -6.07
N HIS A 60 -8.41 -16.43 -6.26
CA HIS A 60 -9.07 -16.39 -7.57
C HIS A 60 -9.99 -15.17 -7.72
N ASP A 61 -9.73 -14.09 -6.98
CA ASP A 61 -10.51 -12.86 -7.11
C ASP A 61 -10.48 -12.32 -8.56
N GLU A 62 -11.67 -12.14 -9.14
CA GLU A 62 -11.86 -11.72 -10.53
C GLU A 62 -11.86 -10.19 -10.70
N GLY A 63 -12.09 -9.44 -9.62
CA GLY A 63 -12.17 -7.98 -9.59
C GLY A 63 -10.89 -7.32 -9.10
N ILE A 64 -10.15 -7.97 -8.21
CA ILE A 64 -8.92 -7.49 -7.58
C ILE A 64 -7.79 -8.46 -7.92
N LYS A 65 -6.78 -7.95 -8.62
CA LYS A 65 -5.60 -8.76 -8.93
C LYS A 65 -4.65 -8.81 -7.75
N LEU A 66 -3.92 -9.92 -7.63
CA LEU A 66 -2.90 -10.13 -6.59
C LEU A 66 -1.87 -8.99 -6.53
N GLU A 67 -1.50 -8.37 -7.65
CA GLU A 67 -0.52 -7.28 -7.67
C GLU A 67 -1.00 -6.06 -6.87
N HIS A 68 -2.30 -5.80 -6.81
CA HIS A 68 -2.86 -4.71 -6.01
C HIS A 68 -2.73 -5.00 -4.52
N ASN A 69 -2.97 -6.24 -4.10
CA ASN A 69 -2.80 -6.67 -2.72
C ASN A 69 -1.33 -6.60 -2.27
N ILE A 70 -0.42 -7.06 -3.13
CA ILE A 70 1.02 -6.95 -2.92
C ILE A 70 1.45 -5.49 -2.84
N TYR A 71 0.91 -4.61 -3.68
CA TYR A 71 1.20 -3.18 -3.61
C TYR A 71 0.76 -2.58 -2.28
N MET A 72 -0.48 -2.85 -1.82
CA MET A 72 -0.97 -2.37 -0.53
C MET A 72 -0.12 -2.88 0.63
N ALA A 73 0.22 -4.17 0.64
CA ALA A 73 1.03 -4.79 1.68
C ALA A 73 2.45 -4.19 1.76
N HIS A 74 3.06 -3.84 0.62
CA HIS A 74 4.35 -3.16 0.59
C HIS A 74 4.29 -1.68 0.98
N THR A 75 3.16 -1.02 0.69
CA THR A 75 3.02 0.43 0.89
C THR A 75 2.64 0.76 2.33
N ILE A 76 1.84 -0.09 2.98
CA ILE A 76 1.38 0.12 4.35
C ILE A 76 2.41 -0.46 5.32
N PRO A 77 3.08 0.37 6.15
CA PRO A 77 4.08 -0.12 7.09
C PRO A 77 3.48 -1.14 8.07
N GLY A 78 4.07 -2.33 8.11
CA GLY A 78 3.65 -3.40 9.02
C GLY A 78 2.36 -4.13 8.62
N ALA A 79 1.84 -3.90 7.41
CA ALA A 79 0.72 -4.69 6.91
C ALA A 79 1.11 -6.17 6.73
N GLN A 80 0.19 -7.05 7.10
CA GLN A 80 0.24 -8.47 6.77
C GLN A 80 -0.59 -8.73 5.52
N LEU A 81 -0.16 -9.66 4.67
CA LEU A 81 -0.91 -10.12 3.51
C LEU A 81 -1.28 -11.59 3.69
N MET A 82 -2.55 -11.91 3.55
CA MET A 82 -3.06 -13.28 3.55
C MET A 82 -3.95 -13.49 2.32
N ILE A 83 -3.56 -14.45 1.48
CA ILE A 83 -4.35 -14.88 0.32
C ILE A 83 -5.00 -16.22 0.67
N LEU A 84 -6.32 -16.27 0.59
CA LEU A 84 -7.11 -17.46 0.89
C LEU A 84 -7.14 -18.39 -0.33
N PRO A 85 -6.62 -19.63 -0.22
CA PRO A 85 -6.52 -20.54 -1.35
C PRO A 85 -7.90 -21.03 -1.82
N GLY A 86 -8.06 -21.21 -3.12
CA GLY A 86 -9.23 -21.84 -3.73
C GLY A 86 -10.55 -21.04 -3.67
N VAL A 87 -10.51 -19.78 -3.21
CA VAL A 87 -11.68 -18.88 -3.15
C VAL A 87 -11.47 -17.64 -4.02
N SER A 88 -12.56 -17.01 -4.43
CA SER A 88 -12.59 -15.80 -5.25
C SER A 88 -12.97 -14.56 -4.43
N HIS A 89 -13.42 -13.50 -5.10
CA HIS A 89 -13.87 -12.25 -4.48
C HIS A 89 -14.94 -12.48 -3.39
N PHE A 90 -15.71 -13.55 -3.53
CA PHE A 90 -16.77 -13.94 -2.60
C PHE A 90 -16.31 -14.98 -1.55
N ALA A 91 -15.04 -14.93 -1.14
CA ALA A 91 -14.44 -15.83 -0.14
C ALA A 91 -15.28 -16.01 1.12
N PHE A 92 -15.92 -14.95 1.61
CA PHE A 92 -16.79 -14.97 2.79
C PHE A 92 -18.07 -15.82 2.61
N ILE A 93 -18.51 -16.06 1.37
CA ILE A 93 -19.62 -16.97 1.06
C ILE A 93 -19.10 -18.38 0.75
N GLN A 94 -17.99 -18.48 0.01
CA GLN A 94 -17.45 -19.75 -0.47
C GLN A 94 -16.81 -20.59 0.65
N ASP A 95 -16.05 -19.95 1.53
CA ASP A 95 -15.46 -20.56 2.73
C ASP A 95 -15.55 -19.59 3.92
N PRO A 96 -16.75 -19.46 4.52
CA PRO A 96 -16.93 -18.61 5.70
C PRO A 96 -16.09 -19.08 6.89
N THR A 97 -15.69 -20.34 6.95
CA THR A 97 -14.90 -20.87 8.07
C THR A 97 -13.47 -20.33 8.00
N MET A 98 -12.80 -20.49 6.85
CA MET A 98 -11.44 -19.98 6.66
C MET A 98 -11.39 -18.46 6.68
N PHE A 99 -12.39 -17.80 6.08
CA PHE A 99 -12.49 -16.34 6.08
C PHE A 99 -12.63 -15.78 7.51
N ASN A 100 -13.54 -16.32 8.31
CA ASN A 100 -13.73 -15.88 9.69
C ASN A 100 -12.53 -16.22 10.58
N PHE A 101 -11.89 -17.37 10.34
CA PHE A 101 -10.65 -17.72 11.04
C PHE A 101 -9.55 -16.70 10.77
N ALA A 102 -9.32 -16.32 9.51
CA ALA A 102 -8.31 -15.33 9.15
C ALA A 102 -8.53 -13.98 9.86
N ILE A 103 -9.79 -13.52 9.90
CA ILE A 103 -10.16 -12.27 10.59
C ILE A 103 -9.94 -12.38 12.10
N THR A 104 -10.52 -13.39 12.74
CA THR A 104 -10.46 -13.55 14.20
C THR A 104 -9.03 -13.79 14.68
N HIS A 105 -8.26 -14.62 13.98
CA HIS A 105 -6.85 -14.85 14.28
C HIS A 105 -6.05 -13.54 14.29
N PHE A 106 -6.26 -12.69 13.29
CA PHE A 106 -5.59 -11.38 13.23
C PHE A 106 -6.05 -10.41 14.32
N LEU A 107 -7.33 -10.42 14.68
CA LEU A 107 -7.85 -9.55 15.75
C LEU A 107 -7.35 -9.96 17.14
N ASP A 108 -7.14 -11.26 17.36
CA ASP A 108 -6.73 -11.80 18.66
C ASP A 108 -5.20 -11.74 18.91
N HIS A 109 -4.38 -11.41 17.89
CA HIS A 109 -2.91 -11.48 17.97
C HIS A 109 -2.19 -10.20 17.53
#